data_AF-A0A9P3DMS5-F1
#
_entry.id   AF-A0A9P3DMS5-F1
#
_cell.length_a   1.000
_cell.length_b   1.000
_cell.length_c   1.000
_cell.angle_alpha   90.00
_cell.angle_beta   90.00
_cell.angle_gamma   90.00
#
_symmetry.space_group_name_H-M   'P 1'
#
loop_
_entity.id
_entity.type
_entity.pdbx_description
1 polymer ?
#
loop_
_entity_poly.entity_id
_entity_poly.type
_entity_poly.pdbx_seq_one_letter_code
_entity_poly.pdbx_strand_id
1 'polypeptide(L)'
;MKSIKRIGLCISLLILIIFATSCGSNKITGDSKEEQIKKSFAKSLDKYPTENLEEFYDKEGYRDGEFEKDDKGTWLIRSEMKIQLKGENLESRGAVIEINRNTRTAKGNYIVREVVEDSDGMTHNHTKRYPVKMENNKMIPLKSIDDEKVKKEIEEFKFFVQYGNFKELENYKEDEVSYNPEVPIYSAQ
;
A
#
# COMPACT_ATOMS: atom_id res chain seq x y z
N MET A 1 -7.38 66.66 -19.68
CA MET A 1 -7.74 65.46 -20.47
C MET A 1 -6.58 64.80 -21.24
N LYS A 2 -5.55 65.53 -21.71
CA LYS A 2 -4.41 64.92 -22.43
C LYS A 2 -3.47 64.08 -21.55
N SER A 3 -3.29 64.43 -20.27
CA SER A 3 -2.42 63.70 -19.31
C SER A 3 -3.03 62.37 -18.85
N ILE A 4 -4.34 62.36 -18.56
CA ILE A 4 -5.07 61.13 -18.14
C ILE A 4 -5.09 60.08 -19.26
N LYS A 5 -5.25 60.51 -20.52
CA LYS A 5 -5.14 59.60 -21.68
C LYS A 5 -3.74 59.01 -21.85
N ARG A 6 -2.67 59.74 -21.52
CA ARG A 6 -1.29 59.22 -21.54
C ARG A 6 -1.03 58.21 -20.41
N ILE A 7 -1.54 58.47 -19.20
CA ILE A 7 -1.39 57.57 -18.06
C ILE A 7 -2.16 56.25 -18.30
N GLY A 8 -3.39 56.34 -18.83
CA GLY A 8 -4.16 55.15 -19.20
C GLY A 8 -3.48 54.31 -20.29
N LEU A 9 -2.83 54.96 -21.26
CA LEU A 9 -2.07 54.26 -22.30
C LEU A 9 -0.85 53.52 -21.71
N CYS A 10 -0.10 54.16 -20.80
CA CYS A 10 1.04 53.56 -20.11
C CYS A 10 0.65 52.37 -19.23
N ILE A 11 -0.49 52.44 -18.53
CA ILE A 11 -1.00 51.32 -17.73
C ILE A 11 -1.43 50.15 -18.63
N SER A 12 -2.06 50.43 -19.79
CA SER A 12 -2.44 49.36 -20.74
C SER A 12 -1.23 48.66 -21.35
N LEU A 13 -0.14 49.39 -21.62
CA LEU A 13 1.11 48.81 -22.11
C LEU A 13 1.83 47.98 -21.04
N LEU A 14 1.79 48.40 -19.77
CA LEU A 14 2.32 47.61 -18.65
C LEU A 14 1.57 46.28 -18.46
N ILE A 15 0.24 46.27 -18.63
CA ILE A 15 -0.57 45.05 -18.57
C ILE A 15 -0.23 44.11 -19.75
N LEU A 16 -0.01 44.65 -20.96
CA LEU A 16 0.41 43.85 -22.12
C LEU A 16 1.79 43.22 -21.95
N ILE A 17 2.73 43.89 -21.28
CA ILE A 17 4.06 43.34 -20.99
C ILE A 17 3.96 42.17 -19.99
N ILE A 18 3.06 42.23 -18.99
CA ILE A 18 2.81 41.12 -18.06
C ILE A 18 2.26 39.88 -18.79
N PHE A 19 1.39 40.08 -19.78
CA PHE A 19 0.89 38.96 -20.60
C PHE A 19 1.94 38.43 -21.60
N ALA A 20 2.84 39.27 -22.10
CA ALA A 20 3.93 38.84 -22.98
C ALA A 20 5.06 38.10 -22.23
N THR A 21 5.29 38.38 -20.95
CA THR A 21 6.20 37.59 -20.10
C THR A 21 5.54 36.36 -19.47
N SER A 22 4.21 36.24 -19.51
CA SER A 22 3.48 34.99 -19.24
C SER A 22 3.56 33.98 -20.40
N CYS A 23 4.18 34.36 -21.52
CA CYS A 23 4.68 33.42 -22.54
C CYS A 23 6.18 33.13 -22.31
N GLY A 24 6.65 33.25 -21.06
CA GLY A 24 7.96 32.80 -20.61
C GLY A 24 7.81 31.46 -19.92
N SER A 25 7.97 30.37 -20.68
CA SER A 25 8.42 29.08 -20.17
C SER A 25 7.84 28.71 -18.79
N ASN A 26 6.55 28.36 -18.74
CA ASN A 26 6.15 27.36 -17.77
C ASN A 26 6.88 26.08 -18.17
N LYS A 27 8.11 25.92 -17.67
CA LYS A 27 8.59 24.59 -17.30
C LYS A 27 7.60 24.09 -16.26
N ILE A 28 6.45 23.58 -16.73
CA ILE A 28 5.80 22.47 -16.07
C ILE A 28 6.78 21.32 -16.30
N THR A 29 7.86 21.31 -15.53
CA THR A 29 8.58 20.07 -15.25
C THR A 29 7.60 19.30 -14.39
N GLY A 30 6.60 18.69 -15.03
CA GLY A 30 5.81 17.67 -14.39
C GLY A 30 6.77 16.61 -13.91
N ASP A 31 6.49 16.07 -12.72
CA ASP A 31 7.31 15.03 -12.12
C ASP A 31 7.64 13.96 -13.18
N SER A 32 8.89 13.51 -13.22
CA SER A 32 9.26 12.37 -14.05
C SER A 32 8.38 11.15 -13.70
N LYS A 33 8.26 10.17 -14.59
CA LYS A 33 7.50 8.95 -14.26
C LYS A 33 8.08 8.25 -13.03
N GLU A 34 9.40 8.28 -12.90
CA GLU A 34 10.12 7.80 -11.72
C GLU A 34 9.70 8.54 -10.44
N GLU A 35 9.65 9.88 -10.46
CA GLU A 35 9.22 10.69 -9.31
C GLU A 35 7.75 10.41 -8.94
N GLN A 36 6.87 10.22 -9.93
CA GLN A 36 5.46 9.83 -9.69
C GLN A 36 5.36 8.46 -9.01
N ILE A 37 6.16 7.49 -9.47
CA ILE A 37 6.23 6.13 -8.91
C ILE A 37 6.71 6.18 -7.47
N LYS A 38 7.81 6.89 -7.19
CA LYS A 38 8.37 7.08 -5.85
C LYS A 38 7.35 7.70 -4.89
N LYS A 39 6.67 8.77 -5.31
CA LYS A 39 5.59 9.40 -4.52
C LYS A 39 4.43 8.44 -4.25
N SER A 40 4.12 7.53 -5.18
CA SER A 40 3.09 6.50 -4.99
C SER A 40 3.51 5.48 -3.92
N PHE A 41 4.76 4.98 -3.98
CA PHE A 41 5.29 4.07 -2.95
C PHE A 41 5.36 4.73 -1.58
N ALA A 42 5.82 5.98 -1.49
CA ALA A 42 5.88 6.73 -0.22
C ALA A 42 4.52 6.79 0.49
N LYS A 43 3.41 6.99 -0.24
CA LYS A 43 2.05 6.97 0.35
C LYS A 43 1.68 5.63 0.97
N SER A 44 2.15 4.52 0.38
CA SER A 44 1.92 3.18 0.90
C SER A 44 2.81 2.89 2.12
N LEU A 45 4.07 3.33 2.06
CA LEU A 45 5.05 3.13 3.12
C LEU A 45 4.82 4.03 4.34
N ASP A 46 4.12 5.16 4.20
CA ASP A 46 3.68 6.02 5.30
C ASP A 46 2.79 5.31 6.34
N LYS A 47 2.21 4.15 5.98
CA LYS A 47 1.44 3.32 6.93
C LYS A 47 2.32 2.53 7.90
N TYR A 48 3.63 2.56 7.71
CA TYR A 48 4.58 1.75 8.47
C TYR A 48 5.41 2.62 9.43
N PRO A 49 5.53 2.25 10.72
CA PRO A 49 4.73 1.23 11.40
C PRO A 49 3.35 1.78 11.81
N THR A 50 2.34 0.91 11.79
CA THR A 50 1.08 1.07 12.53
C THR A 50 1.01 -0.05 13.56
N GLU A 51 1.54 0.19 14.77
CA GLU A 51 1.70 -0.82 15.82
C GLU A 51 0.37 -1.42 16.26
N ASN A 52 -0.67 -0.57 16.37
CA ASN A 52 -2.03 -0.98 16.71
C ASN A 52 -2.91 -1.05 15.46
N LEU A 53 -3.31 -2.27 15.07
CA LEU A 53 -4.14 -2.48 13.89
C LEU A 53 -5.55 -1.87 14.01
N GLU A 54 -6.04 -1.60 15.22
CA GLU A 54 -7.34 -0.96 15.41
C GLU A 54 -7.36 0.49 14.92
N GLU A 55 -6.20 1.13 14.75
CA GLU A 55 -6.13 2.45 14.11
C GLU A 55 -6.68 2.43 12.68
N PHE A 56 -6.66 1.29 11.99
CA PHE A 56 -7.21 1.15 10.64
C PHE A 56 -8.74 1.30 10.58
N TYR A 57 -9.45 1.22 11.71
CA TYR A 57 -10.87 1.58 11.72
C TYR A 57 -11.11 3.05 11.38
N ASP A 58 -10.17 3.91 11.78
CA ASP A 58 -10.28 5.36 11.66
C ASP A 58 -9.42 5.93 10.52
N LYS A 59 -8.43 5.17 10.00
CA LYS A 59 -7.65 5.55 8.81
C LYS A 59 -8.46 5.41 7.52
N GLU A 60 -8.56 6.50 6.76
CA GLU A 60 -9.14 6.50 5.42
C GLU A 60 -8.08 6.22 4.35
N GLY A 61 -8.44 5.38 3.38
CA GLY A 61 -7.64 5.09 2.18
C GLY A 61 -8.09 5.92 0.97
N TYR A 62 -7.51 5.62 -0.19
CA TYR A 62 -8.00 6.16 -1.46
C TYR A 62 -9.41 5.62 -1.76
N ARG A 63 -10.27 6.49 -2.31
CA ARG A 63 -11.65 6.17 -2.70
C ARG A 63 -11.85 6.58 -4.15
N ASP A 64 -12.35 5.65 -4.96
CA ASP A 64 -12.72 5.87 -6.36
C ASP A 64 -14.24 5.72 -6.55
N GLY A 65 -14.68 5.61 -7.81
CA GLY A 65 -16.09 5.48 -8.18
C GLY A 65 -16.73 4.15 -7.80
N GLU A 66 -15.96 3.16 -7.33
CA GLU A 66 -16.48 1.85 -6.93
C GLU A 66 -16.99 1.84 -5.49
N PHE A 67 -16.76 2.90 -4.72
CA PHE A 67 -17.26 3.03 -3.36
C PHE A 67 -18.66 3.63 -3.32
N GLU A 68 -19.59 2.89 -2.70
CA GLU A 68 -20.88 3.45 -2.30
C GLU A 68 -20.68 4.63 -1.33
N LYS A 69 -21.62 5.58 -1.38
CA LYS A 69 -21.53 6.86 -0.64
C LYS A 69 -21.27 6.67 0.86
N ASP A 70 -21.95 5.70 1.47
CA ASP A 70 -21.89 5.44 2.91
C ASP A 70 -20.93 4.30 3.28
N ASP A 71 -20.32 3.65 2.29
CA ASP A 71 -19.31 2.62 2.55
C ASP A 71 -17.99 3.26 2.96
N LYS A 72 -17.56 3.06 4.21
CA LYS A 72 -16.27 3.53 4.73
C LYS A 72 -15.08 2.70 4.24
N GLY A 73 -15.32 1.56 3.61
CA GLY A 73 -14.29 0.66 3.10
C GLY A 73 -13.75 -0.33 4.13
N THR A 74 -12.92 -1.25 3.63
CA THR A 74 -12.28 -2.31 4.40
C THR A 74 -10.78 -2.33 4.08
N TRP A 75 -9.94 -2.32 5.11
CA TRP A 75 -8.51 -2.57 4.93
C TRP A 75 -8.24 -4.07 4.90
N LEU A 76 -7.63 -4.57 3.83
CA LEU A 76 -7.10 -5.95 3.77
C LEU A 76 -5.61 -5.91 4.07
N ILE A 77 -5.22 -6.45 5.21
CA ILE A 77 -3.83 -6.51 5.65
C ILE A 77 -3.36 -7.95 5.54
N ARG A 78 -2.23 -8.17 4.84
CA ARG A 78 -1.66 -9.49 4.61
C ARG A 78 -0.15 -9.45 4.85
N SER A 79 0.35 -10.44 5.58
CA SER A 79 1.79 -10.71 5.68
C SER A 79 2.00 -12.20 5.57
N GLU A 80 2.96 -12.60 4.73
CA GLU A 80 3.24 -14.00 4.41
C GLU A 80 4.74 -14.17 4.21
N MET A 81 5.31 -15.18 4.88
CA MET A 81 6.66 -15.63 4.68
C MET A 81 6.63 -16.90 3.84
N LYS A 82 7.43 -16.93 2.77
CA LYS A 82 7.58 -18.09 1.88
C LYS A 82 9.04 -18.55 1.91
N ILE A 83 9.26 -19.83 2.19
CA ILE A 83 10.59 -20.43 2.29
C ILE A 83 10.61 -21.66 1.41
N GLN A 84 11.61 -21.73 0.52
CA GLN A 84 11.90 -22.90 -0.27
C GLN A 84 13.41 -23.10 -0.29
N LEU A 85 13.88 -24.10 0.44
CA LEU A 85 15.29 -24.50 0.39
C LEU A 85 15.50 -25.40 -0.84
N LYS A 86 16.75 -25.45 -1.33
CA LYS A 86 17.09 -26.26 -2.50
C LYS A 86 16.80 -27.74 -2.21
N GLY A 87 15.87 -28.33 -2.96
CA GLY A 87 15.46 -29.72 -2.81
C GLY A 87 14.40 -29.96 -1.74
N GLU A 88 13.84 -28.91 -1.13
CA GLU A 88 12.74 -29.00 -0.18
C GLU A 88 11.45 -28.40 -0.78
N ASN A 89 10.32 -28.73 -0.14
CA ASN A 89 9.01 -28.19 -0.48
C ASN A 89 8.98 -26.68 -0.25
N LEU A 90 8.14 -25.96 -1.01
CA LEU A 90 7.84 -24.57 -0.72
C LEU A 90 6.84 -24.51 0.42
N GLU A 91 7.27 -23.99 1.56
CA GLU A 91 6.41 -23.73 2.71
C GLU A 91 6.07 -22.24 2.81
N SER A 92 4.85 -21.95 3.24
CA SER A 92 4.38 -20.59 3.47
C SER A 92 3.53 -20.50 4.73
N ARG A 93 3.80 -19.47 5.53
CA ARG A 93 3.04 -19.13 6.73
C ARG A 93 2.71 -17.65 6.74
N GLY A 94 1.48 -17.30 7.11
CA GLY A 94 1.06 -15.91 7.13
C GLY A 94 -0.37 -15.71 7.60
N ALA A 95 -0.79 -14.47 7.65
CA ALA A 95 -2.16 -14.11 7.99
C ALA A 95 -2.72 -13.08 7.02
N VAL A 96 -4.04 -13.09 6.89
CA VAL A 96 -4.82 -12.05 6.25
C VAL A 96 -5.94 -11.63 7.19
N ILE A 97 -6.13 -10.32 7.38
CA ILE A 97 -7.22 -9.75 8.17
C ILE A 97 -7.89 -8.65 7.35
N GLU A 98 -9.22 -8.70 7.30
CA GLU A 98 -10.10 -7.66 6.79
C GLU A 98 -10.58 -6.81 7.97
N ILE A 99 -10.17 -5.55 8.02
CA ILE A 99 -10.56 -4.56 9.03
C ILE A 99 -11.67 -3.70 8.42
N ASN A 100 -12.92 -4.05 8.74
CA ASN A 100 -14.09 -3.38 8.21
C ASN A 100 -14.39 -2.10 9.01
N ARG A 101 -14.28 -0.93 8.36
CA ARG A 101 -14.50 0.38 9.01
C ARG A 101 -15.97 0.67 9.31
N ASN A 102 -16.89 0.01 8.60
CA ASN A 102 -18.34 0.18 8.79
C ASN A 102 -18.81 -0.52 10.07
N THR A 103 -18.44 -1.79 10.23
CA THR A 103 -18.87 -2.62 11.38
C THR A 103 -17.93 -2.52 12.57
N ARG A 104 -16.74 -1.92 12.39
CA ARG A 104 -15.63 -1.92 13.36
C ARG A 104 -15.29 -3.33 13.84
N THR A 105 -15.27 -4.28 12.91
CA THR A 105 -14.86 -5.67 13.17
C THR A 105 -13.68 -6.05 12.30
N ALA A 106 -12.76 -6.85 12.83
CA ALA A 106 -11.64 -7.37 12.07
C ALA A 106 -11.57 -8.90 12.12
N LYS A 107 -11.62 -9.55 10.95
CA LYS A 107 -11.70 -11.01 10.80
C LYS A 107 -10.84 -11.47 9.63
N GLY A 108 -10.43 -12.73 9.65
CA GLY A 108 -9.70 -13.30 8.53
C GLY A 108 -9.17 -14.69 8.85
N ASN A 109 -8.00 -15.01 8.33
CA ASN A 109 -7.42 -16.34 8.46
C ASN A 109 -5.91 -16.27 8.69
N TYR A 110 -5.43 -17.09 9.61
CA TYR A 110 -4.05 -17.57 9.57
C TYR A 110 -3.94 -18.72 8.56
N ILE A 111 -2.86 -18.77 7.80
CA ILE A 111 -2.69 -19.62 6.63
C ILE A 111 -1.37 -20.35 6.75
N VAL A 112 -1.44 -21.68 6.69
CA VAL A 112 -0.28 -22.56 6.54
C VAL A 112 -0.43 -23.26 5.20
N ARG A 113 0.58 -23.13 4.34
CA ARG A 113 0.57 -23.70 3.00
C ARG A 113 1.87 -24.45 2.75
N GLU A 114 1.75 -25.60 2.13
CA GLU A 114 2.85 -26.40 1.62
C GLU A 114 2.58 -26.70 0.15
N VAL A 115 3.61 -26.56 -0.67
CA VAL A 115 3.57 -26.91 -2.09
C VAL A 115 4.61 -28.00 -2.32
N VAL A 116 4.13 -29.17 -2.75
CA VAL A 116 4.90 -30.40 -2.93
C VAL A 116 4.97 -30.72 -4.40
N GLU A 117 6.11 -31.17 -4.89
CA GLU A 117 6.28 -31.70 -6.24
C GLU A 117 6.46 -33.22 -6.14
N ASP A 118 5.66 -33.99 -6.88
CA ASP A 118 5.82 -35.44 -6.91
C ASP A 118 6.89 -35.89 -7.92
N SER A 119 7.14 -37.21 -7.98
CA SER A 119 8.15 -37.79 -8.87
C SER A 119 7.87 -37.59 -10.35
N ASP A 120 6.62 -37.31 -10.72
CA ASP A 120 6.19 -37.06 -12.10
C ASP A 120 6.30 -35.57 -12.46
N GLY A 121 6.78 -34.73 -11.53
CA GLY A 121 6.91 -33.28 -11.69
C GLY A 121 5.60 -32.52 -11.47
N MET A 122 4.57 -33.17 -10.91
CA MET A 122 3.28 -32.53 -10.68
C MET A 122 3.26 -31.81 -9.34
N THR A 123 2.80 -30.56 -9.34
CA THR A 123 2.72 -29.72 -8.14
C THR A 123 1.38 -29.88 -7.42
N HIS A 124 1.43 -30.20 -6.14
CA HIS A 124 0.30 -30.32 -5.22
C HIS A 124 0.33 -29.22 -4.17
N ASN A 125 -0.82 -28.61 -3.89
CA ASN A 125 -0.93 -27.51 -2.93
C ASN A 125 -1.81 -27.90 -1.75
N HIS A 126 -1.21 -27.94 -0.57
CA HIS A 126 -1.88 -28.22 0.69
C HIS A 126 -1.99 -26.92 1.49
N THR A 127 -3.20 -26.34 1.53
CA THR A 127 -3.47 -25.11 2.30
C THR A 127 -4.41 -25.40 3.46
N LYS A 128 -3.98 -25.08 4.68
CA LYS A 128 -4.81 -25.05 5.89
C LYS A 128 -5.11 -23.60 6.26
N ARG A 129 -6.36 -23.32 6.63
CA ARG A 129 -6.83 -22.00 7.06
C ARG A 129 -7.42 -22.10 8.46
N TYR A 130 -6.97 -21.22 9.34
CA TYR A 130 -7.44 -21.10 10.71
C TYR A 130 -8.18 -19.77 10.83
N PRO A 131 -9.53 -19.79 10.94
CA PRO A 131 -10.31 -18.57 11.08
C PRO A 131 -9.95 -17.84 12.36
N VAL A 132 -9.70 -16.54 12.24
CA VAL A 132 -9.29 -15.67 13.34
C VAL A 132 -10.13 -14.40 13.35
N LYS A 133 -10.26 -13.81 14.53
CA LYS A 133 -10.67 -12.42 14.70
C LYS A 133 -9.54 -11.63 15.34
N MET A 134 -9.64 -10.33 15.24
CA MET A 134 -8.67 -9.39 15.78
C MET A 134 -9.43 -8.53 16.79
N GLU A 135 -9.07 -8.61 18.08
CA GLU A 135 -9.58 -7.75 19.17
C GLU A 135 -8.43 -7.30 20.11
N ASN A 136 -8.44 -6.04 20.55
CA ASN A 136 -7.43 -5.44 21.43
C ASN A 136 -5.99 -5.62 20.91
N ASN A 137 -5.78 -5.37 19.61
CA ASN A 137 -4.51 -5.57 18.92
C ASN A 137 -3.92 -7.01 18.97
N LYS A 138 -4.73 -8.02 19.30
CA LYS A 138 -4.36 -9.45 19.32
C LYS A 138 -5.22 -10.31 18.40
N MET A 139 -4.56 -11.23 17.69
CA MET A 139 -5.22 -12.24 16.87
C MET A 139 -5.73 -13.38 17.75
N ILE A 140 -7.00 -13.73 17.59
CA ILE A 140 -7.70 -14.73 18.40
C ILE A 140 -8.32 -15.78 17.48
N PRO A 141 -7.98 -17.07 17.62
CA PRO A 141 -8.65 -18.16 16.91
C PRO A 141 -10.16 -18.19 17.17
N LEU A 142 -10.96 -18.42 16.12
CA LEU A 142 -12.41 -18.60 16.23
C LEU A 142 -12.83 -20.06 16.45
N LYS A 143 -11.88 -21.00 16.31
CA LYS A 143 -12.08 -22.44 16.48
C LYS A 143 -10.94 -22.99 17.34
N SER A 144 -11.17 -24.14 17.98
CA SER A 144 -10.10 -24.89 18.62
C SER A 144 -9.04 -25.31 17.59
N ILE A 145 -7.78 -25.29 18.01
CA ILE A 145 -6.63 -25.68 17.19
C ILE A 145 -5.87 -26.73 18.00
N ASP A 146 -5.81 -27.95 17.47
CA ASP A 146 -5.12 -29.07 18.14
C ASP A 146 -3.58 -28.97 18.02
N ASP A 147 -3.10 -28.29 16.97
CA ASP A 147 -1.68 -28.03 16.76
C ASP A 147 -1.21 -26.84 17.62
N GLU A 148 -0.59 -27.15 18.76
CA GLU A 148 -0.05 -26.15 19.69
C GLU A 148 1.00 -25.23 19.05
N LYS A 149 1.74 -25.69 18.02
CA LYS A 149 2.71 -24.83 17.31
C LYS A 149 1.97 -23.77 16.52
N VAL A 150 0.95 -24.15 15.76
CA VAL A 150 0.12 -23.20 14.99
C VAL A 150 -0.61 -22.23 15.90
N LYS A 151 -1.13 -22.72 17.02
CA LYS A 151 -1.80 -21.86 18.01
C LYS A 151 -0.86 -20.77 18.54
N LYS A 152 0.36 -21.15 18.93
CA LYS A 152 1.39 -20.20 19.38
C LYS A 152 1.78 -19.22 18.27
N GLU A 153 1.96 -19.70 17.04
CA GLU A 153 2.26 -18.85 15.89
C GLU A 153 1.18 -17.78 15.66
N ILE A 154 -0.10 -18.12 15.84
CA ILE A 154 -1.22 -17.17 15.73
C ILE A 154 -1.18 -16.14 16.87
N GLU A 155 -0.97 -16.58 18.11
CA GLU A 155 -0.94 -15.72 19.30
C GLU A 155 0.20 -14.70 19.25
N GLU A 156 1.36 -15.09 18.71
CA GLU A 156 2.56 -14.25 18.60
C GLU A 156 2.67 -13.50 17.25
N PHE A 157 1.76 -13.76 16.31
CA PHE A 157 1.84 -13.20 14.97
C PHE A 157 1.78 -11.67 14.99
N LYS A 158 2.71 -11.03 14.27
CA LYS A 158 2.65 -9.61 13.95
C LYS A 158 2.67 -9.43 12.45
N PHE A 159 1.78 -8.58 11.94
CA PHE A 159 1.84 -8.16 10.55
C PHE A 159 3.06 -7.26 10.34
N PHE A 160 3.64 -7.31 9.14
CA PHE A 160 4.79 -6.48 8.80
C PHE A 160 4.51 -4.98 8.98
N VAL A 161 3.25 -4.55 8.77
CA VAL A 161 2.83 -3.17 9.03
C VAL A 161 2.98 -2.73 10.49
N GLN A 162 3.00 -3.65 11.45
CA GLN A 162 3.12 -3.32 12.87
C GLN A 162 4.55 -3.01 13.31
N TYR A 163 5.56 -3.39 12.53
CA TYR A 163 6.97 -3.25 12.94
C TYR A 163 7.92 -2.81 11.83
N GLY A 164 7.54 -2.91 10.56
CA GLY A 164 8.30 -2.38 9.44
C GLY A 164 8.42 -0.85 9.55
N ASN A 165 9.57 -0.31 9.16
CA ASN A 165 9.85 1.12 9.25
C ASN A 165 10.66 1.55 8.03
N PHE A 166 10.14 2.54 7.29
CA PHE A 166 10.70 3.03 6.03
C PHE A 166 11.09 4.51 6.10
N LYS A 167 11.30 5.07 7.30
CA LYS A 167 11.70 6.48 7.48
C LYS A 167 13.00 6.86 6.75
N GLU A 168 13.84 5.87 6.42
CA GLU A 168 15.11 6.07 5.73
C GLU A 168 15.03 5.70 4.24
N LEU A 169 13.83 5.62 3.64
CA LEU A 169 13.68 5.27 2.22
C LEU A 169 14.48 6.19 1.29
N GLU A 170 14.58 7.48 1.63
CA GLU A 170 15.37 8.47 0.87
C GLU A 170 16.87 8.13 0.80
N ASN A 171 17.37 7.28 1.70
CA ASN A 171 18.76 6.83 1.73
C ASN A 171 19.00 5.61 0.80
N TYR A 172 17.94 4.95 0.33
CA TYR A 172 18.06 3.86 -0.63
C TYR A 172 18.28 4.46 -2.01
N LYS A 173 19.42 4.12 -2.62
CA LYS A 173 19.57 4.27 -4.06
C LYS A 173 18.75 3.16 -4.68
N GLU A 174 17.58 3.50 -5.22
CA GLU A 174 16.86 2.59 -6.09
C GLU A 174 17.73 2.40 -7.34
N ASP A 175 18.17 1.15 -7.56
CA ASP A 175 19.07 0.83 -8.66
C ASP A 175 18.28 0.77 -9.99
N GLU A 176 16.97 0.46 -9.92
CA GLU A 176 16.11 0.36 -11.10
C GLU A 176 14.63 0.68 -10.81
N VAL A 177 14.06 1.66 -11.54
CA VAL A 177 12.62 1.91 -11.61
C VAL A 177 12.09 1.48 -12.97
N SER A 178 11.06 0.64 -12.98
CA SER A 178 10.43 0.14 -14.20
C SER A 178 9.00 0.67 -14.36
N TYR A 179 8.58 0.88 -15.61
CA TYR A 179 7.21 1.28 -15.95
C TYR A 179 6.77 0.68 -17.30
N ASN A 180 5.69 -0.11 -17.27
CA ASN A 180 4.99 -0.61 -18.44
C ASN A 180 3.64 0.11 -18.60
N PRO A 181 3.50 1.02 -19.59
CA PRO A 181 2.28 1.80 -19.80
C PRO A 181 1.11 1.02 -20.43
N GLU A 182 1.33 -0.15 -21.02
CA GLU A 182 0.25 -0.93 -21.65
C GLU A 182 -0.66 -1.62 -20.61
N VAL A 183 -0.09 -1.96 -19.45
CA VAL A 183 -0.78 -2.59 -18.30
C VAL A 183 -0.80 -1.67 -17.06
N PRO A 184 -0.46 -0.39 -17.24
CA PRO A 184 0.08 0.51 -16.19
C PRO A 184 0.77 -0.11 -14.96
N ILE A 185 1.75 -1.00 -15.15
CA ILE A 185 2.52 -1.62 -14.05
C ILE A 185 3.82 -0.85 -13.81
N TYR A 186 4.20 -0.66 -12.54
CA TYR A 186 5.48 -0.06 -12.16
C TYR A 186 6.13 -0.78 -10.96
N SER A 187 7.45 -0.72 -10.87
CA SER A 187 8.24 -1.26 -9.76
C SER A 187 9.45 -0.39 -9.44
N ALA A 188 9.96 -0.53 -8.23
CA ALA A 188 11.23 0.03 -7.76
C ALA A 188 11.96 -1.04 -6.95
N GLN A 189 13.27 -1.23 -7.20
CA GLN A 189 14.11 -2.23 -6.54
C GLN A 189 15.44 -1.65 -6.07
#